data_AF-C4L5G3-F1
#
_entry.id   AF-C4L5G3-F1
#
_cell.length_a   1.000
_cell.length_b   1.000
_cell.length_c   1.000
_cell.angle_alpha   90.00
_cell.angle_beta   90.00
_cell.angle_gamma   90.00
#
_symmetry.space_group_name_H-M   'P 1'
#
loop_
_entity.id
_entity.type
_entity.pdbx_description
1 polymer ?
#
loop_
_entity_poly.entity_id
_entity_poly.type
_entity_poly.pdbx_seq_one_letter_code
_entity_poly.pdbx_strand_id
1 'polypeptide(L)'
;MSKKSTELIVNGVKKYGPTVGKLALKHNKEIMGALGSINLKKRLKNTDDSEQSPKQAKNKHPRKQRYQYYLTEVTPTLDTRNRDELFQYRLEVEQCIQQIKMEQAQDIVIKKQIHEGRIREWESILSHIVSQMTIKDYMEYLRLFNNPEYQSDYFTGFEGDVEKFKKLNTVEQYDALVQYVHEKTMIDIEQIKREFSAPV
;
A
#
# COMPACT_ATOMS: atom_id res chain seq x y z
N MET A 1 -11.93 -10.42 17.35
CA MET A 1 -10.92 -9.43 16.90
C MET A 1 -10.55 -8.52 18.06
N SER A 2 -9.26 -8.33 18.34
CA SER A 2 -8.76 -7.55 19.50
C SER A 2 -8.64 -6.06 19.16
N LYS A 3 -9.02 -5.17 20.09
CA LYS A 3 -9.02 -3.69 19.94
C LYS A 3 -7.70 -3.10 19.42
N LYS A 4 -6.56 -3.77 19.63
CA LYS A 4 -5.24 -3.37 19.14
C LYS A 4 -5.08 -3.46 17.61
N SER A 5 -5.79 -4.39 16.96
CA SER A 5 -5.72 -4.58 15.50
C SER A 5 -6.46 -3.47 14.75
N THR A 6 -7.58 -2.99 15.30
CA THR A 6 -8.36 -1.87 14.75
C THR A 6 -7.65 -0.52 14.90
N GLU A 7 -6.90 -0.29 15.98
CA GLU A 7 -6.13 0.96 16.16
C GLU A 7 -4.95 1.12 15.17
N LEU A 8 -4.29 0.01 14.79
CA LEU A 8 -3.23 0.02 13.77
C LEU A 8 -3.78 0.38 12.38
N ILE A 9 -4.93 -0.19 12.02
CA ILE A 9 -5.61 0.07 10.75
C ILE A 9 -5.98 1.56 10.63
N VAL A 10 -6.53 2.15 11.69
CA VAL A 10 -6.98 3.56 11.73
C VAL A 10 -5.80 4.54 11.71
N ASN A 11 -4.70 4.24 12.42
CA ASN A 11 -3.52 5.12 12.47
C ASN A 11 -2.69 5.08 11.16
N GLY A 12 -2.61 3.93 10.49
CA GLY A 12 -1.97 3.82 9.18
C GLY A 12 -2.71 4.62 8.10
N VAL A 13 -4.04 4.51 8.09
CA VAL A 13 -4.92 5.26 7.15
C VAL A 13 -4.82 6.77 7.38
N LYS A 14 -4.76 7.24 8.63
CA LYS A 14 -4.60 8.68 8.94
C LYS A 14 -3.22 9.25 8.60
N LYS A 15 -2.14 8.47 8.72
CA LYS A 15 -0.76 8.97 8.49
C LYS A 15 -0.37 9.00 7.01
N TYR A 16 -0.87 8.05 6.21
CA TYR A 16 -0.47 7.93 4.79
C TYR A 16 -1.62 8.25 3.82
N GLY A 17 -2.88 8.22 4.25
CA GLY A 17 -4.05 8.42 3.38
C GLY A 17 -4.09 9.76 2.63
N PRO A 18 -3.95 10.92 3.30
CA PRO A 18 -4.13 12.21 2.63
C PRO A 18 -2.98 12.58 1.69
N THR A 19 -1.74 12.24 2.07
CA THR A 19 -0.54 12.59 1.30
C THR A 19 -0.38 11.69 0.09
N VAL A 20 -0.77 10.42 0.20
CA VAL A 20 -0.60 9.44 -0.88
C VAL A 20 -1.73 9.52 -1.91
N GLY A 21 -2.99 9.70 -1.52
CA GLY A 21 -4.12 9.73 -2.48
C GLY A 21 -4.02 10.84 -3.54
N LYS A 22 -3.61 12.06 -3.14
CA LYS A 22 -3.41 13.19 -4.06
C LYS A 22 -2.12 13.07 -4.90
N LEU A 23 -1.07 12.42 -4.39
CA LEU A 23 0.20 12.20 -5.10
C LEU A 23 0.13 10.99 -6.05
N ALA A 24 -0.55 9.92 -5.68
CA ALA A 24 -0.57 8.66 -6.43
C ALA A 24 -1.20 8.81 -7.83
N LEU A 25 -2.27 9.59 -7.95
CA LEU A 25 -2.93 9.88 -9.23
C LEU A 25 -2.21 10.97 -10.06
N LYS A 26 -1.69 12.02 -9.42
CA LYS A 26 -1.00 13.13 -10.13
C LYS A 26 0.45 12.84 -10.49
N HIS A 27 1.10 11.97 -9.73
CA HIS A 27 2.54 11.72 -9.79
C HIS A 27 2.86 10.22 -9.93
N ASN A 28 1.99 9.39 -10.50
CA ASN A 28 2.30 7.96 -10.72
C ASN A 28 3.70 7.76 -11.37
N LYS A 29 4.03 8.58 -12.38
CA LYS A 29 5.37 8.62 -13.00
C LYS A 29 6.48 9.22 -12.13
N GLU A 30 6.16 10.14 -11.23
CA GLU A 30 7.12 10.80 -10.33
C GLU A 30 7.36 10.03 -9.04
N ILE A 31 6.43 9.21 -8.56
CA ILE A 31 6.62 8.21 -7.52
C ILE A 31 7.50 7.07 -8.07
N MET A 32 7.25 6.64 -9.33
CA MET A 32 8.20 5.84 -10.10
C MET A 32 9.57 6.54 -10.28
N GLY A 33 9.57 7.86 -10.48
CA GLY A 33 10.78 8.68 -10.66
C GLY A 33 11.60 8.89 -9.38
N ALA A 34 10.94 9.02 -8.24
CA ALA A 34 11.55 9.10 -6.91
C ALA A 34 12.18 7.76 -6.49
N LEU A 35 11.66 6.63 -7.00
CA LEU A 35 12.32 5.32 -6.91
C LEU A 35 13.58 5.22 -7.80
N GLY A 36 13.67 6.03 -8.87
CA GLY A 36 14.90 6.18 -9.65
C GLY A 36 16.00 6.94 -8.91
N SER A 37 15.64 7.82 -7.96
CA SER A 37 16.57 8.65 -7.17
C SER A 37 16.84 8.12 -5.76
N ILE A 38 15.96 7.30 -5.18
CA ILE A 38 16.35 6.37 -4.11
C ILE A 38 17.33 5.39 -4.76
N ASN A 39 18.53 5.24 -4.22
CA ASN A 39 19.64 4.41 -4.72
C ASN A 39 19.34 2.88 -4.82
N LEU A 40 18.12 2.45 -5.16
CA LEU A 40 17.74 1.06 -5.41
C LEU A 40 18.62 0.44 -6.50
N LYS A 41 18.87 1.16 -7.61
CA LYS A 41 19.77 0.69 -8.68
C LYS A 41 21.23 0.50 -8.23
N LYS A 42 21.74 1.34 -7.32
CA LYS A 42 23.10 1.18 -6.75
C LYS A 42 23.18 0.03 -5.75
N ARG A 43 22.12 -0.23 -4.96
CA ARG A 43 22.07 -1.39 -4.05
C ARG A 43 21.85 -2.70 -4.78
N LEU A 44 21.10 -2.72 -5.89
CA LEU A 44 20.94 -3.88 -6.75
C LEU A 44 22.24 -4.24 -7.49
N LYS A 45 22.92 -3.25 -8.11
CA LYS A 45 24.21 -3.49 -8.79
C LYS A 45 25.32 -4.04 -7.90
N ASN A 46 25.35 -3.68 -6.62
CA ASN A 46 26.32 -4.25 -5.67
C ASN A 46 26.01 -5.71 -5.27
N THR A 47 24.95 -6.32 -5.83
CA THR A 47 24.56 -7.72 -5.60
C THR A 47 24.84 -8.62 -6.81
N ASP A 48 24.96 -8.04 -8.01
CA ASP A 48 25.16 -8.81 -9.26
C ASP A 48 26.63 -9.18 -9.52
N ASP A 49 27.61 -8.50 -8.89
CA ASP A 49 29.03 -8.83 -9.03
C ASP A 49 29.51 -9.95 -8.09
N SER A 50 28.58 -10.70 -7.47
CA SER A 50 28.94 -11.91 -6.75
C SER A 50 28.14 -13.09 -7.30
N GLU A 51 28.77 -13.82 -8.22
CA GLU A 51 28.51 -15.25 -8.43
C GLU A 51 28.68 -15.98 -7.09
N GLN A 52 27.67 -15.91 -6.22
CA GLN A 52 27.65 -16.63 -4.97
C GLN A 52 27.18 -18.05 -5.25
N SER A 53 28.18 -18.91 -5.43
CA SER A 53 28.12 -20.34 -5.22
C SER A 53 27.14 -20.75 -4.09
N PRO A 54 26.48 -21.93 -4.17
CA PRO A 54 25.28 -22.26 -3.38
C PRO A 54 25.46 -22.39 -1.85
N LYS A 55 26.64 -22.07 -1.30
CA LYS A 55 26.99 -22.30 0.10
C LYS A 55 26.85 -21.06 1.01
N GLN A 56 26.59 -19.86 0.49
CA GLN A 56 26.51 -18.62 1.31
C GLN A 56 25.10 -18.16 1.72
N ALA A 57 24.02 -18.83 1.27
CA ALA A 57 22.65 -18.40 1.60
C ALA A 57 22.25 -18.59 3.08
N LYS A 58 23.02 -19.34 3.89
CA LYS A 58 22.57 -19.82 5.21
C LYS A 58 22.68 -18.86 6.40
N ASN A 59 23.25 -17.65 6.26
CA ASN A 59 23.50 -16.76 7.41
C ASN A 59 22.99 -15.30 7.27
N LYS A 60 22.00 -15.03 6.41
CA LYS A 60 21.35 -13.71 6.42
C LYS A 60 20.27 -13.67 7.51
N HIS A 61 20.31 -12.65 8.38
CA HIS A 61 19.31 -12.45 9.42
C HIS A 61 17.89 -12.47 8.82
N PRO A 62 16.90 -13.18 9.39
CA PRO A 62 15.58 -13.39 8.78
C PRO A 62 14.89 -12.10 8.31
N ARG A 63 14.98 -11.03 9.12
CA ARG A 63 14.42 -9.71 8.74
C ARG A 63 15.09 -9.07 7.53
N LYS A 64 16.40 -9.29 7.33
CA LYS A 64 17.11 -8.80 6.15
C LYS A 64 16.70 -9.58 4.90
N GLN A 65 16.50 -10.90 5.04
CA GLN A 65 15.95 -11.72 3.96
C GLN A 65 14.53 -11.28 3.61
N ARG A 66 13.69 -11.01 4.62
CA ARG A 66 12.31 -10.58 4.38
C ARG A 66 12.23 -9.21 3.73
N TYR A 67 13.03 -8.25 4.20
CA TYR A 67 13.15 -6.96 3.52
C TYR A 67 13.60 -7.10 2.06
N GLN A 68 14.58 -7.98 1.79
CA GLN A 68 15.02 -8.25 0.42
C GLN A 68 13.90 -8.84 -0.44
N TYR A 69 13.13 -9.80 0.09
CA TYR A 69 11.96 -10.36 -0.58
C TYR A 69 10.95 -9.26 -0.97
N TYR A 70 10.71 -8.29 -0.09
CA TYR A 70 9.85 -7.17 -0.42
C TYR A 70 10.41 -6.31 -1.56
N LEU A 71 11.73 -6.12 -1.61
CA LEU A 71 12.37 -5.34 -2.68
C LEU A 71 12.39 -6.05 -4.02
N THR A 72 12.62 -7.37 -4.06
CA THR A 72 12.80 -8.10 -5.32
C THR A 72 11.52 -8.72 -5.86
N GLU A 73 10.62 -9.19 -4.99
CA GLU A 73 9.44 -9.95 -5.41
C GLU A 73 8.15 -9.14 -5.26
N VAL A 74 7.96 -8.51 -4.10
CA VAL A 74 6.68 -7.89 -3.75
C VAL A 74 6.51 -6.53 -4.44
N THR A 75 7.44 -5.61 -4.19
CA THR A 75 7.36 -4.22 -4.68
C THR A 75 7.23 -4.14 -6.20
N PRO A 76 7.96 -4.93 -7.01
CA PRO A 76 7.84 -4.88 -8.46
C PRO A 76 6.53 -5.45 -9.02
N THR A 77 5.77 -6.22 -8.23
CA THR A 77 4.56 -6.92 -8.72
C THR A 77 3.26 -6.39 -8.10
N LEU A 78 3.30 -5.32 -7.29
CA LEU A 78 2.15 -4.79 -6.57
C LEU A 78 0.95 -4.46 -7.47
N ASP A 79 1.19 -4.00 -8.68
CA ASP A 79 0.16 -3.66 -9.66
C ASP A 79 -0.65 -4.87 -10.14
N THR A 80 -0.05 -6.06 -10.13
CA THR A 80 -0.72 -7.32 -10.50
C THR A 80 -1.48 -7.99 -9.35
N ARG A 81 -1.25 -7.56 -8.11
CA ARG A 81 -1.83 -8.21 -6.91
C ARG A 81 -3.28 -7.85 -6.69
N ASN A 82 -4.04 -8.78 -6.12
CA ASN A 82 -5.42 -8.53 -5.70
C ASN A 82 -5.45 -7.76 -4.36
N ARG A 83 -6.65 -7.39 -3.92
CA ARG A 83 -6.86 -6.56 -2.73
C ARG A 83 -6.42 -7.24 -1.45
N ASP A 84 -6.66 -8.55 -1.33
CA ASP A 84 -6.26 -9.34 -0.17
C ASP A 84 -4.74 -9.48 -0.08
N GLU A 85 -4.06 -9.84 -1.17
CA GLU A 85 -2.61 -9.92 -1.21
C GLU A 85 -1.97 -8.58 -0.78
N LEU A 86 -2.43 -7.46 -1.33
CA LEU A 86 -1.95 -6.13 -0.95
C LEU A 86 -2.22 -5.82 0.53
N PHE A 87 -3.38 -6.24 1.05
CA PHE A 87 -3.73 -6.07 2.45
C PHE A 87 -2.84 -6.90 3.38
N GLN A 88 -2.55 -8.16 3.03
CA GLN A 88 -1.62 -9.00 3.79
C GLN A 88 -0.21 -8.41 3.81
N TYR A 89 0.29 -7.95 2.66
CA TYR A 89 1.59 -7.27 2.60
C TYR A 89 1.63 -6.01 3.46
N ARG A 90 0.56 -5.20 3.43
CA ARG A 90 0.43 -4.03 4.29
C ARG A 90 0.55 -4.41 5.77
N LEU A 91 -0.24 -5.40 6.21
CA LEU A 91 -0.25 -5.83 7.62
C LEU A 91 1.12 -6.31 8.09
N GLU A 92 1.80 -7.11 7.28
CA GLU A 92 3.11 -7.62 7.63
C GLU A 92 4.16 -6.50 7.74
N VAL A 93 4.15 -5.54 6.81
CA VAL A 93 5.06 -4.39 6.86
C VAL A 93 4.78 -3.53 8.11
N GLU A 94 3.51 -3.30 8.44
CA GLU A 94 3.13 -2.59 9.67
C GLU A 94 3.66 -3.32 10.92
N GLN A 95 3.54 -4.65 10.97
CA GLN A 95 4.10 -5.46 12.06
C GLN A 95 5.62 -5.34 12.16
N CYS A 96 6.33 -5.39 11.03
CA CYS A 96 7.78 -5.21 10.98
C CYS A 96 8.20 -3.83 11.54
N ILE A 97 7.50 -2.76 11.15
CA ILE A 97 7.76 -1.41 11.66
C ILE A 97 7.53 -1.35 13.18
N GLN A 98 6.43 -1.93 13.68
CA GLN A 98 6.13 -1.93 15.11
C GLN A 98 7.17 -2.69 15.91
N GLN A 99 7.62 -3.85 15.42
CA GLN A 99 8.68 -4.60 16.06
C GLN A 99 9.98 -3.78 16.17
N ILE A 100 10.39 -3.09 15.10
CA ILE A 100 11.60 -2.24 15.12
C ILE A 100 11.43 -1.07 16.10
N LYS A 101 10.23 -0.47 16.19
CA LYS A 101 9.92 0.58 17.17
C LYS A 101 10.02 0.09 18.61
N MET A 102 9.55 -1.12 18.89
CA MET A 102 9.67 -1.73 20.22
C MET A 102 11.14 -1.99 20.59
N GLU A 103 11.93 -2.52 19.65
CA GLU A 103 13.36 -2.72 19.85
C GLU A 103 14.11 -1.40 20.06
N GLN A 104 13.77 -0.37 19.28
CA GLN A 104 14.32 0.97 19.44
C GLN A 104 14.05 1.54 20.83
N ALA A 105 12.88 1.28 21.41
CA ALA A 105 12.53 1.71 22.76
C ALA A 105 13.28 0.95 23.87
N GLN A 106 13.80 -0.26 23.57
CA GLN A 106 14.52 -1.12 24.51
C GLN A 106 16.06 -1.01 24.38
N ASP A 107 16.57 -0.54 23.24
CA ASP A 107 18.00 -0.46 22.95
C ASP A 107 18.68 0.81 23.52
N ILE A 108 20.00 0.72 23.74
CA ILE A 108 20.86 1.86 24.12
C ILE A 108 20.86 2.90 22.99
N VAL A 109 20.87 4.20 23.35
CA VAL A 109 20.77 5.39 22.47
C VAL A 109 21.60 5.30 21.18
N ILE A 110 22.75 4.63 21.19
CA ILE A 110 23.68 4.50 20.05
C ILE A 110 23.05 3.76 18.85
N LYS A 111 22.13 2.82 19.06
CA LYS A 111 21.46 2.09 17.95
C LYS A 111 20.22 2.80 17.40
N LYS A 112 19.82 3.92 18.01
CA LYS A 112 18.58 4.63 17.67
C LYS A 112 18.54 5.05 16.20
N GLN A 113 19.64 5.62 15.68
CA GLN A 113 19.73 6.06 14.29
C GLN A 113 19.61 4.90 13.29
N ILE A 114 20.16 3.73 13.63
CA ILE A 114 20.07 2.53 12.79
C ILE A 114 18.61 2.08 12.70
N HIS A 115 17.90 2.05 13.83
CA HIS A 115 16.47 1.71 13.87
C HIS A 115 15.62 2.73 13.10
N GLU A 116 15.90 4.02 13.23
CA GLU A 116 15.23 5.07 12.43
C GLU A 116 15.44 4.91 10.93
N GLY A 117 16.64 4.51 10.51
CA GLY A 117 16.94 4.20 9.11
C GLY A 117 16.09 3.03 8.60
N ARG A 118 16.04 1.94 9.38
CA ARG A 118 15.24 0.74 9.04
C ARG A 118 13.74 1.02 9.02
N ILE A 119 13.24 1.80 9.98
CA ILE A 119 11.83 2.21 10.02
C ILE A 119 11.50 2.99 8.74
N ARG A 120 12.33 3.95 8.33
CA ARG A 120 12.12 4.71 7.10
C ARG A 120 12.11 3.83 5.85
N GLU A 121 13.01 2.84 5.77
CA GLU A 121 13.05 1.87 4.68
C GLU A 121 11.73 1.07 4.58
N TRP A 122 11.20 0.59 5.70
CA TRP A 122 9.91 -0.12 5.71
C TRP A 122 8.70 0.81 5.50
N GLU A 123 8.73 2.03 6.05
CA GLU A 123 7.68 3.03 5.81
C GLU A 123 7.59 3.41 4.32
N SER A 124 8.71 3.39 3.59
CA SER A 124 8.71 3.58 2.14
C SER A 124 8.00 2.43 1.41
N ILE A 125 8.22 1.18 1.82
CA ILE A 125 7.52 0.02 1.24
C ILE A 125 6.02 0.10 1.56
N LEU A 126 5.68 0.42 2.81
CA LEU A 126 4.29 0.60 3.25
C LEU A 126 3.56 1.64 2.40
N SER A 127 4.21 2.80 2.19
CA SER A 127 3.68 3.87 1.38
C SER A 127 3.38 3.41 -0.05
N HIS A 128 4.26 2.61 -0.66
CA HIS A 128 4.03 2.09 -2.02
C HIS A 128 2.85 1.12 -2.07
N ILE A 129 2.75 0.18 -1.12
CA ILE A 129 1.61 -0.74 -1.02
C ILE A 129 0.30 0.04 -0.88
N VAL A 130 0.25 1.01 0.04
CA VAL A 130 -0.94 1.84 0.27
C VAL A 130 -1.28 2.67 -0.98
N SER A 131 -0.28 3.22 -1.68
CA SER A 131 -0.49 3.95 -2.93
C SER A 131 -1.17 3.08 -3.98
N GLN A 132 -0.68 1.86 -4.16
CA GLN A 132 -1.23 0.91 -5.14
C GLN A 132 -2.65 0.49 -4.77
N MET A 133 -2.90 0.20 -3.49
CA MET A 133 -4.25 -0.08 -2.99
C MET A 133 -5.20 1.08 -3.29
N THR A 134 -4.82 2.32 -2.99
CA THR A 134 -5.63 3.51 -3.25
C THR A 134 -5.95 3.67 -4.74
N ILE A 135 -4.95 3.57 -5.62
CA ILE A 135 -5.14 3.71 -7.07
C ILE A 135 -6.08 2.61 -7.58
N LYS A 136 -5.81 1.34 -7.21
CA LYS A 136 -6.59 0.20 -7.69
C LYS A 136 -8.01 0.21 -7.15
N ASP A 137 -8.20 0.46 -5.85
CA ASP A 137 -9.53 0.61 -5.24
C ASP A 137 -10.35 1.65 -6.02
N TYR A 138 -9.76 2.82 -6.29
CA TYR A 138 -10.43 3.90 -7.02
C TYR A 138 -10.81 3.51 -8.46
N MET A 139 -9.86 2.95 -9.21
CA MET A 139 -10.08 2.54 -10.60
C MET A 139 -11.12 1.42 -10.72
N GLU A 140 -11.13 0.48 -9.78
CA GLU A 140 -12.11 -0.60 -9.75
C GLU A 140 -13.51 -0.10 -9.39
N TYR A 141 -13.63 0.83 -8.44
CA TYR A 141 -14.92 1.49 -8.19
C TYR A 141 -15.42 2.28 -9.40
N LEU A 142 -14.54 2.95 -10.13
CA LEU A 142 -14.92 3.66 -11.36
C LEU A 142 -15.38 2.69 -12.46
N ARG A 143 -14.76 1.51 -12.57
CA ARG A 143 -15.21 0.45 -13.50
C ARG A 143 -16.58 -0.09 -13.11
N LEU A 144 -16.79 -0.36 -11.82
CA LEU A 144 -18.08 -0.81 -11.27
C LEU A 144 -19.18 0.24 -11.46
N PHE A 145 -18.84 1.53 -11.35
CA PHE A 145 -19.78 2.62 -11.58
C PHE A 145 -20.26 2.66 -13.03
N ASN A 146 -19.31 2.60 -13.98
CA ASN A 146 -19.60 2.68 -15.41
C ASN A 146 -20.21 1.40 -16.00
N ASN A 147 -19.99 0.26 -15.36
CA ASN A 147 -20.54 -1.03 -15.78
C ASN A 147 -20.99 -1.85 -14.55
N PRO A 148 -22.28 -1.80 -14.18
CA PRO A 148 -22.80 -2.52 -13.01
C PRO A 148 -22.61 -4.04 -13.04
N GLU A 149 -22.56 -4.62 -14.25
CA GLU A 149 -22.35 -6.06 -14.49
C GLU A 149 -20.87 -6.47 -14.41
N TYR A 150 -19.96 -5.51 -14.32
CA TYR A 150 -18.53 -5.78 -14.13
C TYR A 150 -18.31 -6.56 -12.82
N GLN A 151 -17.47 -7.59 -12.93
CA GLN A 151 -16.97 -8.38 -11.82
C GLN A 151 -15.48 -8.12 -11.69
N SER A 152 -15.06 -7.76 -10.47
CA SER A 152 -13.68 -7.38 -10.18
C SER A 152 -12.95 -8.54 -9.53
N ASP A 153 -12.00 -9.15 -10.25
CA ASP A 153 -11.08 -10.14 -9.67
C ASP A 153 -10.19 -9.52 -8.59
N TYR A 154 -9.96 -8.20 -8.68
CA TYR A 154 -9.15 -7.47 -7.71
C TYR A 154 -9.76 -7.52 -6.31
N PHE A 155 -11.08 -7.41 -6.16
CA PHE A 155 -11.75 -7.41 -4.87
C PHE A 155 -12.02 -8.81 -4.28
N THR A 156 -11.38 -9.86 -4.81
CA THR A 156 -11.44 -11.20 -4.21
C THR A 156 -11.04 -11.15 -2.72
N GLY A 157 -11.89 -11.68 -1.84
CA GLY A 157 -11.75 -11.63 -0.38
C GLY A 157 -12.25 -10.32 0.26
N PHE A 158 -12.76 -9.39 -0.54
CA PHE A 158 -13.30 -8.08 -0.15
C PHE A 158 -14.67 -7.82 -0.79
N GLU A 159 -15.46 -8.88 -1.02
CA GLU A 159 -16.75 -8.83 -1.71
C GLU A 159 -17.73 -7.88 -1.01
N GLY A 160 -17.70 -7.82 0.33
CA GLY A 160 -18.54 -6.91 1.11
C GLY A 160 -18.33 -5.43 0.79
N ASP A 161 -17.13 -5.02 0.35
CA ASP A 161 -16.88 -3.65 -0.09
C ASP A 161 -17.54 -3.39 -1.45
N VAL A 162 -17.47 -4.35 -2.38
CA VAL A 162 -18.16 -4.28 -3.67
C VAL A 162 -19.68 -4.26 -3.50
N GLU A 163 -20.23 -5.12 -2.64
CA GLU A 163 -21.66 -5.14 -2.35
C GLU A 163 -22.15 -3.82 -1.75
N LYS A 164 -21.38 -3.24 -0.81
CA LYS A 164 -21.71 -1.94 -0.23
C LYS A 164 -21.65 -0.85 -1.30
N PHE A 165 -20.62 -0.83 -2.13
CA PHE A 165 -20.52 0.11 -3.25
C PHE A 165 -21.74 0.00 -4.19
N LYS A 166 -22.10 -1.21 -4.63
CA LYS A 166 -23.24 -1.45 -5.53
C LYS A 166 -24.56 -0.99 -4.91
N LYS A 167 -24.77 -1.19 -3.61
CA LYS A 167 -25.96 -0.69 -2.88
C LYS A 167 -26.06 0.83 -2.85
N LEU A 168 -24.92 1.51 -2.75
CA LEU A 168 -24.83 2.98 -2.75
C LEU A 168 -24.91 3.57 -4.16
N ASN A 169 -24.68 2.77 -5.21
CA ASN A 169 -24.68 3.22 -6.60
C ASN A 169 -26.10 3.40 -7.15
N THR A 170 -26.87 4.29 -6.52
CA THR A 170 -28.20 4.75 -6.97
C THR A 170 -28.25 6.27 -6.93
N VAL A 171 -29.20 6.86 -7.68
CA VAL A 171 -29.35 8.32 -7.76
C VAL A 171 -29.62 8.93 -6.39
N GLU A 172 -30.43 8.27 -5.56
CA GLU A 172 -30.81 8.75 -4.22
C GLU A 172 -29.66 8.71 -3.21
N GLN A 173 -28.66 7.85 -3.45
CA GLN A 173 -27.56 7.60 -2.53
C GLN A 173 -26.22 8.18 -3.02
N TYR A 174 -26.26 9.05 -4.03
CA TYR A 174 -25.05 9.58 -4.66
C TYR A 174 -24.07 10.24 -3.67
N ASP A 175 -24.55 11.08 -2.76
CA ASP A 175 -23.67 11.72 -1.77
C ASP A 175 -23.01 10.70 -0.84
N ALA A 176 -23.73 9.64 -0.48
CA ALA A 176 -23.20 8.55 0.34
C ALA A 176 -22.19 7.69 -0.44
N LEU A 177 -22.41 7.47 -1.73
CA LEU A 177 -21.45 6.83 -2.64
C LEU A 177 -20.14 7.62 -2.69
N VAL A 178 -20.23 8.94 -2.92
CA VAL A 178 -19.07 9.83 -2.99
C VAL A 178 -18.27 9.79 -1.68
N GLN A 179 -18.95 9.87 -0.54
CA GLN A 179 -18.30 9.77 0.77
C GLN A 179 -17.65 8.40 0.98
N TYR A 180 -18.32 7.31 0.59
CA TYR A 180 -17.78 5.97 0.70
C TYR A 180 -16.49 5.79 -0.12
N VAL A 181 -16.49 6.26 -1.37
CA VAL A 181 -15.29 6.23 -2.24
C VAL A 181 -14.17 7.09 -1.63
N HIS A 182 -14.50 8.27 -1.10
CA HIS A 182 -13.54 9.13 -0.40
C HIS A 182 -12.93 8.44 0.83
N GLU A 183 -13.74 7.82 1.68
CA GLU A 183 -13.26 7.11 2.88
C GLU A 183 -12.32 5.95 2.52
N LYS A 184 -12.62 5.23 1.43
CA LYS A 184 -11.84 4.07 0.99
C LYS A 184 -10.54 4.46 0.30
N THR A 185 -10.56 5.52 -0.49
CA THR A 185 -9.45 5.85 -1.40
C THR A 185 -8.70 7.11 -1.01
N MET A 186 -9.27 7.96 -0.15
CA MET A 186 -8.78 9.30 0.19
C MET A 186 -8.66 10.24 -1.01
N ILE A 187 -9.31 9.91 -2.14
CA ILE A 187 -9.39 10.80 -3.31
C ILE A 187 -10.33 11.96 -3.01
N ASP A 188 -9.99 13.13 -3.55
CA ASP A 188 -10.72 14.36 -3.28
C ASP A 188 -12.20 14.26 -3.67
N ILE A 189 -13.09 14.69 -2.77
CA ILE A 189 -14.55 14.60 -2.97
C ILE A 189 -14.98 15.28 -4.26
N GLU A 190 -14.42 16.44 -4.61
CA GLU A 190 -14.79 17.15 -5.83
C GLU A 190 -14.29 16.45 -7.09
N GLN A 191 -13.16 15.73 -6.98
CA GLN A 191 -12.72 14.85 -8.06
C GLN A 191 -13.68 13.67 -8.23
N ILE A 192 -14.07 13.01 -7.14
CA ILE A 192 -15.02 11.89 -7.18
C ILE A 192 -16.35 12.34 -7.79
N LYS A 193 -16.89 13.48 -7.33
CA LYS A 193 -18.17 14.02 -7.86
C LYS A 193 -18.15 14.26 -9.37
N ARG A 194 -17.00 14.64 -9.92
CA ARG A 194 -16.83 14.88 -11.36
C ARG A 194 -16.71 13.57 -12.14
N GLU A 195 -16.03 12.57 -11.59
CA GLU A 195 -15.75 11.31 -12.29
C GLU A 195 -16.87 10.28 -12.13
N PHE A 196 -17.67 10.40 -11.07
CA PHE A 196 -18.84 9.56 -10.78
C PHE A 196 -20.17 10.26 -11.08
N SER A 197 -20.16 11.40 -11.77
CA SER A 197 -21.41 11.96 -12.30
C SER A 197 -21.93 11.05 -13.42
N ALA A 198 -23.19 10.63 -13.35
CA ALA A 198 -23.80 9.82 -14.39
C ALA A 198 -23.60 10.45 -15.77
N PRO A 199 -23.32 9.66 -16.83
CA PRO A 199 -23.49 10.16 -18.18
C PRO A 199 -24.96 10.52 -18.36
N VAL A 200 -25.21 11.77 -18.77
CA VAL A 200 -26.53 12.28 -19.16
C VAL A 200 -27.12 11.46 -20.29
#